data_AF-M0ZW68-F1
#
_entry.id   AF-M0ZW68-F1
#
_cell.length_a   1.000
_cell.length_b   1.000
_cell.length_c   1.000
_cell.angle_alpha   90.00
_cell.angle_beta   90.00
_cell.angle_gamma   90.00
#
_symmetry.space_group_name_H-M   'P 1'
#
loop_
_entity.id
_entity.type
_entity.pdbx_description
1 polymer ?
#
loop_
_entity_poly.entity_id
_entity_poly.type
_entity_poly.pdbx_seq_one_letter_code
_entity_poly.pdbx_strand_id
1 'polypeptide(L)'
;MAYFAPLLSTFLFFSIYYSQSNALSSNYYAKTCPQAEDIVMKVVKEEAQKDRRVPATLLRMHFHDCFLRGCDASILLSSKGKNTAEKDAPPNGSLHGFYVIDGAKRAVEAICPGVVSCADILAFAARDAVVLSGGPYWNVPKGRKDGRISRASETTLLPKPTFNISQLQQSFHQRGLSLDDLVALLGQHNKCSKKINELIS
;
A
#
# COMPACT_ATOMS: atom_id res chain seq x y z
N MET A 1 15.18 -70.87 -19.92
CA MET A 1 15.79 -70.13 -18.79
C MET A 1 15.31 -68.70 -18.88
N ALA A 2 14.90 -68.14 -17.74
CA ALA A 2 14.27 -66.84 -17.58
C ALA A 2 15.23 -65.65 -17.85
N TYR A 3 14.67 -64.44 -17.67
CA TYR A 3 15.30 -63.11 -17.60
C TYR A 3 15.31 -62.31 -18.91
N PHE A 4 14.45 -61.29 -19.00
CA PHE A 4 14.84 -59.88 -18.80
C PHE A 4 13.61 -58.97 -18.99
N ALA A 5 13.22 -58.28 -17.92
CA ALA A 5 12.37 -57.10 -18.01
C ALA A 5 13.24 -55.89 -18.41
N PRO A 6 12.72 -54.95 -19.21
CA PRO A 6 13.10 -53.56 -19.08
C PRO A 6 11.86 -52.72 -18.77
N LEU A 7 11.81 -52.28 -17.52
CA LEU A 7 11.46 -50.94 -17.08
C LEU A 7 10.74 -50.07 -18.14
N LEU A 8 9.41 -50.03 -18.05
CA LEU A 8 8.63 -48.90 -18.55
C LEU A 8 9.02 -47.67 -17.72
N SER A 9 10.06 -46.96 -18.16
CA SER A 9 10.43 -45.65 -17.63
C SER A 9 9.39 -44.64 -18.10
N THR A 10 8.27 -44.55 -17.39
CA THR A 10 7.34 -43.43 -17.48
C THR A 10 8.06 -42.17 -17.00
N PHE A 11 8.65 -41.43 -17.94
CA PHE A 11 9.04 -40.04 -17.73
C PHE A 11 7.75 -39.23 -17.50
N LEU A 12 7.28 -39.23 -16.26
CA LEU A 12 6.40 -38.18 -15.75
C LEU A 12 7.23 -36.89 -15.79
N PHE A 13 7.16 -36.17 -16.91
CA PHE A 13 7.40 -34.73 -16.94
C PHE A 13 6.34 -34.08 -16.05
N PHE A 14 6.57 -34.13 -14.74
CA PHE A 14 5.88 -33.28 -13.79
C PHE A 14 6.35 -31.87 -14.12
N SER A 15 5.63 -31.20 -15.01
CA SER A 15 5.74 -29.76 -15.20
C SER A 15 5.34 -29.13 -13.87
N ILE A 16 6.32 -28.96 -12.99
CA ILE A 16 6.20 -28.10 -11.83
C ILE A 16 6.09 -26.70 -12.41
N TYR A 17 4.87 -26.30 -12.74
CA TYR A 17 4.51 -24.89 -12.82
C TYR A 17 4.70 -24.36 -11.41
N TYR A 18 5.94 -23.95 -11.10
CA TYR A 18 6.21 -23.06 -9.99
C TYR A 18 5.38 -21.81 -10.28
N SER A 19 4.22 -21.73 -9.65
CA SER A 19 3.56 -20.45 -9.40
C SER A 19 4.56 -19.63 -8.59
N GLN A 20 5.44 -18.88 -9.26
CA GLN A 20 6.16 -17.81 -8.60
C GLN A 20 5.07 -16.87 -8.09
N SER A 21 4.76 -16.97 -6.79
CA SER A 21 4.30 -15.79 -6.09
C SER A 21 5.38 -14.74 -6.37
N ASN A 22 5.02 -13.70 -7.14
CA ASN A 22 5.95 -12.61 -7.39
C ASN A 22 6.13 -11.89 -6.06
N ALA A 23 7.06 -12.38 -5.25
CA ALA A 23 7.38 -11.80 -3.96
C ALA A 23 7.81 -10.36 -4.19
N LEU A 24 7.32 -9.45 -3.34
CA LEU A 24 7.75 -8.07 -3.38
C LEU A 24 9.27 -8.00 -3.16
N SER A 25 9.93 -7.10 -3.87
CA SER A 25 11.38 -6.93 -3.81
C SER A 25 11.74 -5.46 -3.65
N SER A 26 12.70 -5.17 -2.78
CA SER A 26 13.27 -3.83 -2.62
C SER A 26 13.92 -3.32 -3.91
N ASN A 27 14.36 -4.24 -4.80
CA ASN A 27 15.09 -3.90 -6.02
C ASN A 27 14.22 -3.94 -7.30
N TYR A 28 12.89 -4.02 -7.18
CA TYR A 28 11.99 -4.24 -8.31
C TYR A 28 12.16 -3.24 -9.46
N TYR A 29 12.36 -1.95 -9.15
CA TYR A 29 12.52 -0.87 -10.13
C TYR A 29 13.99 -0.49 -10.41
N ALA A 30 14.97 -1.20 -9.84
CA ALA A 30 16.38 -0.80 -9.90
C ALA A 30 16.92 -0.68 -11.34
N LYS A 31 16.37 -1.44 -12.29
CA LYS A 31 16.76 -1.40 -13.71
C LYS A 31 15.81 -0.60 -14.59
N THR A 32 14.54 -0.49 -14.21
CA THR A 32 13.49 0.07 -15.08
C THR A 32 13.12 1.51 -14.72
N CYS A 33 13.21 1.88 -13.45
CA CYS A 33 12.99 3.24 -12.98
C CYS A 33 13.76 3.48 -11.67
N PRO A 34 15.10 3.60 -11.71
CA PRO A 34 15.92 3.72 -10.50
C PRO A 34 15.61 4.98 -9.68
N GLN A 35 15.06 6.03 -10.32
CA GLN A 35 14.74 7.30 -9.68
C GLN A 35 13.31 7.36 -9.11
N ALA A 36 12.54 6.27 -9.16
CA ALA A 36 11.13 6.27 -8.78
C ALA A 36 10.89 6.80 -7.35
N GLU A 37 11.64 6.31 -6.37
CA GLU A 37 11.48 6.74 -4.98
C GLU A 37 11.85 8.21 -4.78
N ASP A 38 12.94 8.67 -5.40
CA ASP A 38 13.41 10.05 -5.26
C ASP A 38 12.40 11.04 -5.84
N ILE A 39 11.77 10.70 -6.97
CA ILE A 39 10.72 11.51 -7.60
C ILE A 39 9.51 11.60 -6.67
N VAL A 40 9.06 10.49 -6.09
CA VAL A 40 7.92 10.47 -5.17
C VAL A 40 8.24 11.28 -3.90
N MET A 41 9.40 11.06 -3.27
CA MET A 41 9.84 11.81 -2.09
C MET A 41 9.88 13.31 -2.36
N LYS A 42 10.37 13.74 -3.53
CA LYS A 42 10.41 15.16 -3.91
C LYS A 42 9.01 15.77 -3.93
N VAL A 43 8.06 15.12 -4.60
CA VAL A 43 6.66 15.60 -4.67
C VAL A 43 6.03 15.63 -3.28
N VAL A 44 6.19 14.56 -2.49
CA VAL A 44 5.62 14.49 -1.13
C VAL A 44 6.19 15.60 -0.25
N LYS A 45 7.49 15.86 -0.32
CA LYS A 45 8.16 16.93 0.42
C LYS A 45 7.64 18.31 0.03
N GLU A 46 7.51 18.59 -1.27
CA GLU A 46 6.98 19.86 -1.78
C GLU A 46 5.54 20.10 -1.33
N GLU A 47 4.70 19.07 -1.38
CA GLU A 47 3.29 19.19 -0.95
C GLU A 47 3.15 19.27 0.57
N ALA A 48 3.99 18.56 1.34
CA ALA A 48 4.01 18.66 2.80
C ALA A 48 4.46 20.04 3.31
N GLN A 49 5.26 20.78 2.52
CA GLN A 49 5.60 22.17 2.84
C GLN A 49 4.42 23.12 2.67
N LYS A 50 3.50 22.83 1.74
CA LYS A 50 2.31 23.64 1.47
C LYS A 50 1.16 23.30 2.40
N ASP A 51 0.98 22.01 2.70
CA ASP A 51 -0.05 21.51 3.61
C ASP A 51 0.57 20.53 4.62
N ARG A 52 0.65 20.99 5.87
CA ARG A 52 1.20 20.22 7.00
C ARG A 52 0.42 18.95 7.33
N ARG A 53 -0.80 18.78 6.81
CA ARG A 53 -1.62 17.59 7.02
C ARG A 53 -1.28 16.45 6.06
N VAL A 54 -0.58 16.73 4.96
CA VAL A 54 -0.22 15.75 3.91
C VAL A 54 0.42 14.49 4.48
N PRO A 55 1.45 14.56 5.37
CA PRO A 55 2.08 13.33 5.87
C PRO A 55 1.09 12.41 6.61
N ALA A 56 0.28 12.95 7.52
CA ALA A 56 -0.69 12.17 8.27
C ALA A 56 -1.71 11.48 7.34
N THR A 57 -2.12 12.20 6.31
CA THR A 57 -3.15 11.74 5.40
C THR A 57 -2.65 10.69 4.42
N LEU A 58 -1.43 10.82 3.92
CA LEU A 58 -0.81 9.81 3.06
C LEU A 58 -0.63 8.48 3.81
N LEU A 59 -0.19 8.54 5.07
CA LEU A 59 -0.04 7.37 5.91
C LEU A 59 -1.40 6.69 6.16
N ARG A 60 -2.43 7.48 6.48
CA ARG A 60 -3.80 6.99 6.65
C ARG A 60 -4.36 6.41 5.35
N MET A 61 -4.13 7.05 4.20
CA MET A 61 -4.59 6.55 2.90
C MET A 61 -3.99 5.19 2.58
N HIS A 62 -2.69 5.00 2.82
CA HIS A 62 -2.03 3.71 2.62
C HIS A 62 -2.59 2.62 3.55
N PHE A 63 -2.85 2.95 4.82
CA PHE A 63 -3.53 2.04 5.74
C PHE A 63 -4.92 1.64 5.20
N HIS A 64 -5.74 2.61 4.80
CA HIS A 64 -7.09 2.36 4.30
C HIS A 64 -7.09 1.48 3.03
N ASP A 65 -6.15 1.69 2.11
CA ASP A 65 -5.97 0.83 0.92
C ASP A 65 -5.66 -0.61 1.31
N CYS A 66 -4.58 -0.80 2.08
CA CYS A 66 -4.09 -2.12 2.48
C CYS A 66 -5.10 -2.92 3.31
N PHE A 67 -5.95 -2.24 4.10
CA PHE A 67 -6.86 -2.91 5.02
C PHE A 67 -8.12 -3.46 4.36
N LEU A 68 -8.38 -3.21 3.08
CA LEU A 68 -9.59 -3.66 2.39
C LEU A 68 -9.37 -4.93 1.56
N ARG A 69 -8.70 -4.80 0.43
CA ARG A 69 -8.43 -5.91 -0.50
C ARG A 69 -6.95 -6.26 -0.60
N GLY A 70 -6.12 -5.55 0.16
CA GLY A 70 -4.67 -5.54 0.03
C GLY A 70 -4.19 -4.21 -0.54
N CYS A 71 -2.87 -4.00 -0.54
CA CYS A 71 -2.28 -2.75 -1.01
C CYS A 71 -2.24 -2.72 -2.54
N ASP A 72 -3.36 -2.35 -3.17
CA ASP A 72 -3.54 -2.38 -4.62
C ASP A 72 -3.97 -1.02 -5.20
N ALA A 73 -3.95 0.07 -4.43
CA ALA A 73 -4.40 1.39 -4.85
C ALA A 73 -5.88 1.45 -5.31
N SER A 74 -6.71 0.47 -4.93
CA SER A 74 -8.17 0.49 -5.16
C SER A 74 -8.84 1.73 -4.56
N ILE A 75 -8.28 2.29 -3.49
CA ILE A 75 -8.76 3.53 -2.87
C ILE A 75 -8.66 4.76 -3.79
N LEU A 76 -7.79 4.73 -4.80
CA LEU A 76 -7.57 5.85 -5.72
C LEU A 76 -8.60 5.88 -6.86
N LEU A 77 -9.35 4.79 -7.06
CA LEU A 77 -10.34 4.70 -8.13
C LEU A 77 -11.55 5.60 -7.84
N SER A 78 -12.07 6.23 -8.91
CA SER A 78 -13.26 7.08 -8.85
C SER A 78 -14.54 6.28 -9.06
N SER A 79 -15.65 6.75 -8.47
CA SER A 79 -16.99 6.21 -8.75
C SER A 79 -17.33 6.27 -10.24
N LYS A 80 -17.99 5.22 -10.75
CA LYS A 80 -18.40 5.12 -12.16
C LYS A 80 -19.75 4.44 -12.31
N GLY A 81 -20.69 5.11 -12.97
CA GLY A 81 -22.03 4.59 -13.21
C GLY A 81 -22.75 4.29 -11.90
N LYS A 82 -23.19 3.03 -11.72
CA LYS A 82 -23.86 2.57 -10.50
C LYS A 82 -22.89 2.08 -9.40
N ASN A 83 -21.57 2.14 -9.62
CA ASN A 83 -20.57 1.73 -8.64
C ASN A 83 -20.01 2.94 -7.88
N THR A 84 -20.29 3.00 -6.58
CA THR A 84 -19.64 3.94 -5.67
C THR A 84 -18.29 3.37 -5.23
N ALA A 85 -17.22 4.10 -5.48
CA ALA A 85 -15.86 3.72 -5.10
C ALA A 85 -15.59 3.91 -3.60
N GLU A 86 -14.53 3.28 -3.10
CA GLU A 86 -14.08 3.41 -1.71
C GLU A 86 -13.81 4.87 -1.34
N LYS A 87 -13.21 5.64 -2.26
CA LYS A 87 -12.90 7.06 -2.08
C LYS A 87 -14.10 7.88 -1.61
N ASP A 88 -15.29 7.54 -2.09
CA ASP A 88 -16.54 8.28 -1.83
C ASP A 88 -17.33 7.69 -0.65
N ALA A 89 -16.79 6.69 0.05
CA ALA A 89 -17.42 6.10 1.21
C ALA A 89 -17.23 6.97 2.48
N PRO A 90 -18.17 6.94 3.45
CA PRO A 90 -18.08 7.77 4.66
C PRO A 90 -16.76 7.66 5.45
N PRO A 91 -16.15 6.46 5.65
CA PRO A 91 -14.86 6.36 6.33
C PRO A 91 -13.71 7.10 5.61
N ASN A 92 -13.83 7.26 4.29
CA ASN A 92 -12.83 7.85 3.41
C ASN A 92 -13.14 9.30 3.03
N GLY A 93 -14.33 9.82 3.30
CA GLY A 93 -14.71 11.20 2.97
C GLY A 93 -13.86 12.28 3.66
N SER A 94 -13.09 11.91 4.68
CA SER A 94 -12.10 12.79 5.35
C SER A 94 -10.67 12.65 4.82
N LEU A 95 -10.40 11.68 3.93
CA LEU A 95 -9.11 11.54 3.29
C LEU A 95 -8.93 12.68 2.29
N HIS A 96 -7.93 13.52 2.55
CA HIS A 96 -7.41 14.49 1.58
C HIS A 96 -6.13 13.93 0.93
N GLY A 97 -5.38 14.70 0.14
CA GLY A 97 -4.06 14.25 -0.34
C GLY A 97 -4.03 13.34 -1.57
N PHE A 98 -5.17 12.98 -2.17
CA PHE A 98 -5.21 12.25 -3.45
C PHE A 98 -4.40 12.97 -4.54
N TYR A 99 -4.46 14.30 -4.54
CA TYR A 99 -3.71 15.15 -5.48
C TYR A 99 -2.19 14.98 -5.38
N VAL A 100 -1.66 14.60 -4.21
CA VAL A 100 -0.23 14.34 -4.02
C VAL A 100 0.17 13.06 -4.75
N ILE A 101 -0.66 12.02 -4.65
CA ILE A 101 -0.46 10.76 -5.38
C ILE A 101 -0.59 10.97 -6.89
N ASP A 102 -1.59 11.74 -7.33
CA ASP A 102 -1.74 12.10 -8.75
C ASP A 102 -0.55 12.93 -9.27
N GLY A 103 -0.03 13.86 -8.46
CA GLY A 103 1.17 14.63 -8.75
C GLY A 103 2.40 13.75 -8.87
N ALA A 104 2.60 12.85 -7.90
CA ALA A 104 3.71 11.90 -7.89
C ALA A 104 3.63 10.95 -9.09
N LYS A 105 2.44 10.41 -9.40
CA LYS A 105 2.22 9.57 -10.58
C LYS A 105 2.56 10.31 -11.87
N ARG A 106 2.10 11.55 -12.05
CA ARG A 106 2.45 12.35 -13.23
C ARG A 106 3.95 12.59 -13.35
N ALA A 107 4.62 12.91 -12.25
CA ALA A 107 6.06 13.14 -12.23
C ALA A 107 6.84 11.86 -12.57
N VAL A 108 6.42 10.71 -12.05
CA VAL A 108 7.05 9.42 -12.36
C VAL A 108 6.79 9.01 -13.81
N GLU A 109 5.57 9.15 -14.31
CA GLU A 109 5.22 8.81 -15.70
C GLU A 109 5.96 9.68 -16.73
N ALA A 110 6.34 10.91 -16.38
CA ALA A 110 7.16 11.76 -17.23
C ALA A 110 8.60 11.22 -17.43
N ILE A 111 9.09 10.38 -16.52
CA ILE A 111 10.44 9.81 -16.55
C ILE A 111 10.41 8.33 -16.93
N CYS A 112 9.44 7.58 -16.42
CA CYS A 112 9.33 6.12 -16.55
C CYS A 112 7.90 5.71 -16.94
N PRO A 113 7.48 5.93 -18.21
CA PRO A 113 6.10 5.70 -18.63
C PRO A 113 5.65 4.25 -18.43
N GLY A 114 4.53 4.04 -17.75
CA GLY A 114 3.90 2.74 -17.56
C GLY A 114 4.66 1.76 -16.66
N VAL A 115 5.70 2.21 -15.94
CA VAL A 115 6.57 1.32 -15.16
C VAL A 115 6.10 1.16 -13.71
N VAL A 116 5.88 2.28 -13.01
CA VAL A 116 5.65 2.28 -11.56
C VAL A 116 4.15 2.25 -11.27
N SER A 117 3.68 1.31 -10.45
CA SER A 117 2.26 1.19 -10.10
C SER A 117 1.83 2.30 -9.15
N CYS A 118 0.55 2.65 -9.17
CA CYS A 118 -0.04 3.56 -8.19
C CYS A 118 0.05 2.98 -6.77
N ALA A 119 -0.08 1.66 -6.62
CA ALA A 119 0.06 0.95 -5.36
C ALA A 119 1.45 1.13 -4.73
N ASP A 120 2.52 1.06 -5.53
CA ASP A 120 3.87 1.31 -5.03
C ASP A 120 4.14 2.79 -4.78
N ILE A 121 3.59 3.71 -5.58
CA ILE A 121 3.68 5.15 -5.30
C ILE A 121 3.04 5.49 -3.95
N LEU A 122 1.87 4.91 -3.66
CA LEU A 122 1.20 5.09 -2.37
C LEU A 122 2.04 4.55 -1.21
N ALA A 123 2.70 3.40 -1.38
CA ALA A 123 3.59 2.83 -0.39
C ALA A 123 4.86 3.68 -0.15
N PHE A 124 5.45 4.24 -1.22
CA PHE A 124 6.59 5.18 -1.10
C PHE A 124 6.16 6.45 -0.39
N ALA A 125 5.03 7.03 -0.79
CA ALA A 125 4.49 8.25 -0.19
C ALA A 125 4.20 8.09 1.31
N ALA A 126 3.72 6.92 1.74
CA ALA A 126 3.53 6.61 3.16
C ALA A 126 4.85 6.53 3.93
N ARG A 127 5.90 5.93 3.35
CA ARG A 127 7.25 5.92 3.95
C ARG A 127 7.81 7.33 4.06
N ASP A 128 7.72 8.10 2.98
CA ASP A 128 8.22 9.47 2.92
C ASP A 128 7.50 10.37 3.93
N ALA A 129 6.18 10.19 4.11
CA ALA A 129 5.41 10.87 5.15
C ALA A 129 5.93 10.59 6.57
N VAL A 130 6.30 9.34 6.88
CA VAL A 130 6.88 8.98 8.18
C VAL A 130 8.25 9.62 8.36
N VAL A 131 9.11 9.57 7.34
CA VAL A 131 10.44 10.18 7.37
C VAL A 131 10.36 11.70 7.58
N LEU A 132 9.49 12.39 6.83
CA LEU A 132 9.27 13.83 6.98
C LEU A 132 8.70 14.22 8.36
N SER A 133 8.00 13.30 9.02
CA SER A 133 7.52 13.48 10.39
C SER A 133 8.60 13.22 11.45
N GLY A 134 9.82 12.86 11.05
CA GLY A 134 10.94 12.51 11.93
C GLY A 134 10.94 11.04 12.39
N GLY A 135 10.22 10.17 11.68
CA GLY A 135 10.28 8.73 11.87
C GLY A 135 11.46 8.08 11.14
N PRO A 136 11.62 6.75 11.28
CA PRO A 136 12.70 6.02 10.64
C PRO A 136 12.50 5.91 9.12
N TYR A 137 13.60 5.73 8.40
CA TYR A 137 13.59 5.29 7.01
C TYR A 137 13.61 3.76 6.94
N TRP A 138 12.90 3.19 5.96
CA TRP A 138 13.02 1.77 5.62
C TRP A 138 12.91 1.55 4.11
N ASN A 139 13.46 0.42 3.65
CA ASN A 139 13.34 -0.01 2.27
C ASN A 139 11.95 -0.61 2.06
N VAL A 140 11.11 0.09 1.28
CA VAL A 140 9.76 -0.38 0.95
C VAL A 140 9.86 -1.52 -0.07
N PRO A 141 9.36 -2.74 0.22
CA PRO A 141 9.22 -3.80 -0.78
C PRO A 141 8.31 -3.34 -1.91
N LYS A 142 8.63 -3.68 -3.16
CA LYS A 142 8.02 -3.11 -4.37
C LYS A 142 7.56 -4.22 -5.31
N GLY A 143 6.79 -3.85 -6.33
CA GLY A 143 6.21 -4.74 -7.32
C GLY A 143 4.71 -4.95 -7.17
N ARG A 144 4.02 -4.11 -6.38
CA ARG A 144 2.56 -4.17 -6.24
C ARG A 144 1.90 -3.85 -7.57
N LYS A 145 0.70 -4.39 -7.77
CA LYS A 145 -0.12 -4.17 -8.98
C LYS A 145 -1.38 -3.42 -8.62
N ASP A 146 -1.82 -2.57 -9.56
CA ASP A 146 -2.99 -1.73 -9.36
C ASP A 146 -4.28 -2.57 -9.49
N GLY A 147 -5.11 -2.46 -8.47
CA GLY A 147 -6.44 -3.04 -8.37
C GLY A 147 -7.39 -2.40 -9.38
N ARG A 148 -8.42 -3.15 -9.76
CA ARG A 148 -9.44 -2.72 -10.74
C ARG A 148 -10.84 -2.65 -10.15
N ILE A 149 -10.97 -2.95 -8.87
CA ILE A 149 -12.24 -3.05 -8.16
C ILE A 149 -12.13 -2.13 -6.95
N SER A 150 -13.07 -1.20 -6.82
CA SER A 150 -13.21 -0.34 -5.65
C SER A 150 -14.68 -0.23 -5.31
N ARG A 151 -15.04 -0.56 -4.06
CA ARG A 151 -16.44 -0.63 -3.62
C ARG A 151 -16.63 0.00 -2.25
N ALA A 152 -17.48 1.02 -2.18
CA ALA A 152 -17.83 1.69 -0.93
C ALA A 152 -18.35 0.71 0.15
N SER A 153 -19.05 -0.36 -0.24
CA SER A 153 -19.56 -1.38 0.69
C SER A 153 -18.46 -2.10 1.46
N GLU A 154 -17.26 -2.22 0.90
CA GLU A 154 -16.13 -2.91 1.52
C GLU A 154 -15.49 -2.07 2.64
N THR A 155 -15.71 -0.74 2.64
CA THR A 155 -15.19 0.15 3.69
C THR A 155 -15.75 -0.13 5.09
N THR A 156 -16.79 -0.95 5.18
CA THR A 156 -17.32 -1.48 6.46
C THR A 156 -16.33 -2.38 7.19
N LEU A 157 -15.33 -2.92 6.48
CA LEU A 157 -14.25 -3.76 7.02
C LEU A 157 -13.13 -2.94 7.68
N LEU A 158 -13.14 -1.61 7.55
CA LEU A 158 -12.17 -0.76 8.24
C LEU A 158 -12.44 -0.77 9.75
N PRO A 159 -11.39 -0.77 10.60
CA PRO A 159 -11.56 -0.68 12.04
C PRO A 159 -12.24 0.63 12.40
N LYS A 160 -13.29 0.56 13.22
CA LYS A 160 -14.02 1.76 13.64
C LYS A 160 -13.34 2.38 14.86
N PRO A 161 -13.37 3.72 15.01
CA PRO A 161 -12.85 4.39 16.21
C PRO A 161 -13.51 3.93 17.52
N THR A 162 -14.70 3.34 17.45
CA THR A 162 -15.47 2.84 18.59
C THR A 162 -15.14 1.38 18.97
N PHE A 163 -14.26 0.71 18.23
CA PHE A 163 -13.89 -0.67 18.55
C PHE A 163 -13.10 -0.75 19.85
N ASN A 164 -13.41 -1.74 20.67
CA ASN A 164 -12.57 -2.11 21.81
C ASN A 164 -11.33 -2.91 21.35
N ILE A 165 -10.39 -3.16 22.26
CA ILE A 165 -9.11 -3.84 21.95
C ILE A 165 -9.34 -5.22 21.31
N SER A 166 -10.27 -6.02 21.83
CA SER A 166 -10.56 -7.35 21.29
C SER A 166 -11.09 -7.29 19.85
N GLN A 167 -11.95 -6.31 19.55
CA GLN A 167 -12.47 -6.08 18.20
C GLN A 167 -11.38 -5.60 17.23
N LEU A 168 -10.49 -4.71 17.69
CA LEU A 168 -9.32 -4.26 16.91
C LEU A 168 -8.38 -5.43 16.60
N GLN A 169 -8.05 -6.24 17.61
CA GLN A 169 -7.17 -7.40 17.43
C GLN A 169 -7.78 -8.40 16.44
N GLN A 170 -9.08 -8.69 16.54
CA GLN A 170 -9.76 -9.56 15.59
C GLN A 170 -9.70 -9.01 14.16
N SER A 171 -9.95 -7.71 14.00
CA SER A 171 -9.92 -7.04 12.70
C SER A 171 -8.52 -7.08 12.07
N PHE A 172 -7.46 -6.84 12.84
CA PHE A 172 -6.07 -6.91 12.38
C PHE A 172 -5.65 -8.35 12.04
N HIS A 173 -6.03 -9.32 12.89
CA HIS A 173 -5.74 -10.74 12.65
C HIS A 173 -6.37 -11.25 11.35
N GLN A 174 -7.59 -10.79 11.01
CA GLN A 174 -8.22 -11.10 9.71
C GLN A 174 -7.42 -10.58 8.51
N ARG A 175 -6.50 -9.64 8.72
CA ARG A 175 -5.57 -9.11 7.71
C ARG A 175 -4.16 -9.69 7.81
N GLY A 176 -3.98 -10.72 8.65
CA GLY A 176 -2.67 -11.32 8.90
C GLY A 176 -1.72 -10.44 9.71
N LEU A 177 -2.26 -9.42 10.40
CA LEU A 177 -1.49 -8.54 11.27
C LEU A 177 -1.56 -9.03 12.72
N SER A 178 -0.41 -9.00 13.39
CA SER A 178 -0.25 -9.42 14.79
C SER A 178 -0.71 -8.35 15.79
N LEU A 179 -0.71 -8.71 17.08
CA LEU A 179 -0.94 -7.74 18.16
C LEU A 179 0.15 -6.67 18.20
N ASP A 180 1.39 -7.02 17.90
CA ASP A 180 2.51 -6.07 17.83
C ASP A 180 2.30 -5.06 16.69
N ASP A 181 1.78 -5.51 15.54
CA ASP A 181 1.42 -4.65 14.42
C ASP A 181 0.29 -3.69 14.80
N LEU A 182 -0.72 -4.16 15.55
CA LEU A 182 -1.78 -3.31 16.07
C LEU A 182 -1.20 -2.20 16.95
N VAL A 183 -0.35 -2.53 17.92
CA VAL A 183 0.26 -1.55 18.83
C VAL A 183 1.13 -0.56 18.05
N ALA A 184 1.94 -1.04 17.11
CA ALA A 184 2.80 -0.20 16.27
C ALA A 184 1.99 0.78 15.41
N LEU A 185 0.90 0.31 14.78
CA LEU A 185 0.06 1.10 13.88
C LEU A 185 -0.88 2.06 14.64
N LEU A 186 -1.36 1.70 15.83
CA LEU A 186 -2.07 2.64 16.71
C LEU A 186 -1.16 3.78 17.20
N GLY A 187 0.15 3.53 17.30
CA GLY A 187 1.15 4.56 17.63
C GLY A 187 1.16 5.77 16.68
N GLN A 188 0.62 5.64 15.46
CA GLN A 188 0.43 6.74 14.52
C GLN A 188 -0.43 7.86 15.11
N HIS A 189 -1.45 7.51 15.90
CA HIS A 189 -2.35 8.48 16.54
C HIS A 189 -1.64 9.30 17.63
N ASN A 190 -0.61 8.74 18.27
CA ASN A 190 0.12 9.41 19.35
C ASN A 190 1.31 10.26 18.84
N LYS A 191 2.03 9.79 17.81
CA LYS A 191 3.20 10.51 17.26
C LYS A 191 2.84 11.55 16.22
N CYS A 192 1.90 11.26 15.31
CA CYS A 192 1.51 12.21 14.27
C CYS A 192 0.70 13.37 14.87
N SER A 193 -0.16 13.10 15.86
CA SER A 193 -0.89 14.14 16.60
C SER A 193 0.03 15.05 17.43
N LYS A 194 1.06 14.50 18.09
CA LYS A 194 2.06 15.32 18.80
C LYS A 194 2.85 16.22 17.85
N LYS A 195 3.31 15.71 16.70
CA LYS A 195 4.05 16.50 15.72
C LYS A 195 3.16 17.57 15.07
N ILE A 196 1.89 17.27 14.81
CA ILE A 196 0.90 18.24 14.34
C ILE A 196 0.71 19.34 15.39
N ASN A 197 0.57 19.01 16.66
CA ASN A 197 0.45 20.00 17.73
C ASN A 197 1.71 20.87 17.90
N GLU A 198 2.91 20.28 17.77
CA GLU A 198 4.18 21.03 17.80
C GLU A 198 4.39 21.93 16.56
N LEU A 199 3.73 21.63 15.44
CA LEU A 199 3.82 22.45 14.23
C LEU A 199 2.79 23.59 14.23
N ILE A 200 1.70 23.51 15.01
CA ILE A 200 0.67 24.57 15.08
C ILE A 200 0.92 25.56 16.25
N SER A 201 1.95 25.33 17.07
CA SER A 201 2.54 26.29 18.02
C SER A 201 3.72 27.04 17.42
#